data_AF-X1RWW0-F1
#
_entry.id   AF-X1RWW0-F1
#
_cell.length_a   1.000
_cell.length_b   1.000
_cell.length_c   1.000
_cell.angle_alpha   90.00
_cell.angle_beta   90.00
_cell.angle_gamma   90.00
#
_symmetry.space_group_name_H-M   'P 1'
#
loop_
_entity.id
_entity.type
_entity.pdbx_description
1 polymer ?
#
loop_
_entity_poly.entity_id
_entity_poly.type
_entity_poly.pdbx_seq_one_letter_code
_entity_poly.pdbx_strand_id
1 'polypeptide(L)'
;ATEENWEQVAELAKANSCAMAVKAPNVEKLAELTTKLADAGIKEMVIDSGSRSLRQAFEDQVIIRSAALAKKFRPLGFPTIVFPC
;
A
#
# COMPACT_ATOMS: atom_id res chain seq x y z
N ALA A 1 -3.96 4.11 6.60
CA ALA A 1 -3.99 2.83 7.31
C ALA A 1 -2.58 2.32 7.53
N THR A 2 -2.23 2.05 8.78
CA THR A 2 -1.01 1.34 9.22
C THR A 2 -1.42 0.02 9.88
N GLU A 3 -0.45 -0.82 10.28
CA GLU A 3 -0.72 -2.10 10.98
C GLU A 3 -1.60 -1.92 12.23
N GLU A 4 -1.51 -0.78 12.90
CA GLU A 4 -2.20 -0.51 14.18
C GLU A 4 -3.64 0.00 14.02
N ASN A 5 -3.96 0.68 12.90
CA ASN A 5 -5.21 1.43 12.78
C ASN A 5 -6.01 1.13 11.51
N TRP A 6 -5.65 0.09 10.77
CA TRP A 6 -6.26 -0.17 9.47
C TRP A 6 -7.77 -0.44 9.56
N GLU A 7 -8.26 -1.06 10.64
CA GLU A 7 -9.70 -1.35 10.84
C GLU A 7 -10.52 -0.04 10.96
N GLN A 8 -10.08 0.87 11.82
CA GLN A 8 -10.75 2.15 12.03
C GLN A 8 -10.73 3.01 10.76
N VAL A 9 -9.58 3.06 10.07
CA VAL A 9 -9.46 3.82 8.82
C VAL A 9 -10.28 3.17 7.70
N ALA A 10 -10.37 1.85 7.67
CA ALA A 10 -11.19 1.11 6.72
C ALA A 10 -12.69 1.42 6.88
N GLU A 11 -13.19 1.43 8.12
CA GLU A 11 -14.58 1.78 8.40
C GLU A 11 -14.90 3.21 7.95
N LEU A 12 -14.01 4.16 8.26
CA LEU A 12 -14.15 5.55 7.83
C LEU A 12 -14.13 5.69 6.29
N ALA A 13 -13.21 4.98 5.62
CA ALA A 13 -13.09 5.00 4.17
C ALA A 13 -14.34 4.41 3.50
N LYS A 14 -14.88 3.30 4.04
CA LYS A 14 -16.13 2.69 3.57
C LYS A 14 -17.33 3.61 3.77
N ALA A 15 -17.47 4.21 4.95
CA ALA A 15 -18.59 5.11 5.26
C ALA A 15 -18.64 6.35 4.35
N ASN A 16 -17.47 6.85 3.93
CA ASN A 16 -17.36 8.05 3.11
C ASN A 16 -17.06 7.77 1.63
N SER A 17 -16.97 6.51 1.21
CA SER A 17 -16.59 6.12 -0.16
C SER A 17 -15.28 6.77 -0.65
N CYS A 18 -14.30 6.91 0.24
CA CYS A 18 -13.01 7.56 -0.05
C CYS A 18 -11.91 6.53 -0.33
N ALA A 19 -11.01 6.87 -1.25
CA ALA A 19 -9.77 6.10 -1.44
C ALA A 19 -8.88 6.20 -0.20
N MET A 20 -8.27 5.09 0.19
CA MET A 20 -7.47 4.99 1.41
C MET A 20 -5.98 4.86 1.11
N ALA A 21 -5.15 5.66 1.77
CA ALA A 21 -3.70 5.48 1.74
C ALA A 21 -3.26 4.40 2.74
N VAL A 22 -2.45 3.45 2.29
CA VAL A 22 -1.88 2.35 3.09
C VAL A 22 -0.39 2.56 3.20
N LYS A 23 0.14 2.60 4.43
CA LYS A 23 1.56 2.83 4.70
C LYS A 23 2.13 1.71 5.55
N ALA A 24 3.28 1.20 5.14
CA ALA A 24 4.09 0.23 5.89
C ALA A 24 5.57 0.68 5.85
N PRO A 25 6.45 0.13 6.70
CA PRO A 25 7.88 0.54 6.72
C PRO A 25 8.72 -0.10 5.61
N ASN A 26 8.22 -1.10 4.90
CA ASN A 26 8.89 -1.76 3.78
C ASN A 26 7.87 -2.48 2.86
N VAL A 27 8.34 -2.96 1.71
CA VAL A 27 7.50 -3.60 0.67
C VAL A 27 6.85 -4.90 1.16
N GLU A 28 7.52 -5.67 2.03
CA GLU A 28 7.03 -6.94 2.56
C GLU A 28 5.82 -6.73 3.48
N LYS A 29 5.97 -5.86 4.49
CA LYS A 29 4.88 -5.47 5.39
C LYS A 29 3.75 -4.76 4.65
N LEU A 30 4.07 -4.03 3.59
CA LEU A 30 3.07 -3.43 2.71
C LEU A 30 2.22 -4.51 2.02
N ALA A 31 2.84 -5.57 1.51
CA ALA A 31 2.13 -6.70 0.90
C ALA A 31 1.25 -7.45 1.92
N GLU A 32 1.72 -7.64 3.16
CA GLU A 32 0.91 -8.25 4.22
C GLU A 32 -0.31 -7.39 4.56
N LEU A 33 -0.11 -6.08 4.75
CA LEU A 33 -1.18 -5.16 5.12
C LEU A 33 -2.23 -5.02 4.00
N THR A 34 -1.78 -4.89 2.76
CA THR A 34 -2.67 -4.82 1.58
C THR A 34 -3.45 -6.11 1.35
N THR A 35 -2.87 -7.28 1.68
CA THR A 35 -3.60 -8.56 1.63
C THR A 35 -4.74 -8.57 2.65
N LYS A 36 -4.47 -8.20 3.90
CA LYS A 36 -5.50 -8.10 4.95
C LYS A 36 -6.64 -7.14 4.55
N LEU A 37 -6.30 -6.01 3.95
CA LEU A 37 -7.28 -5.02 3.51
C LEU A 37 -8.12 -5.50 2.32
N ALA A 38 -7.49 -6.20 1.38
CA ALA A 38 -8.18 -6.81 0.25
C ALA A 38 -9.15 -7.91 0.71
N ASP A 39 -8.74 -8.73 1.67
CA ASP A 39 -9.59 -9.77 2.29
C ASP A 39 -10.78 -9.15 3.06
N ALA A 40 -10.57 -7.97 3.66
CA ALA A 40 -11.64 -7.15 4.26
C ALA A 40 -12.55 -6.44 3.23
N GLY A 41 -12.36 -6.71 1.94
CA GLY A 41 -13.18 -6.21 0.83
C GLY A 41 -12.83 -4.79 0.36
N ILE A 42 -11.71 -4.22 0.81
CA ILE A 42 -11.29 -2.86 0.43
C ILE A 42 -10.43 -2.94 -0.81
N LYS A 43 -10.89 -2.29 -1.89
CA LYS A 43 -10.20 -2.28 -3.19
C LYS A 43 -9.71 -0.89 -3.61
N GLU A 44 -10.33 0.17 -3.08
CA GLU A 44 -9.98 1.55 -3.37
C GLU A 44 -8.85 2.01 -2.45
N MET A 45 -7.61 1.74 -2.84
CA MET A 45 -6.44 2.09 -2.04
C MET A 45 -5.20 2.49 -2.85
N VAL A 46 -4.36 3.29 -2.20
CA VAL A 46 -3.06 3.77 -2.69
C VAL A 46 -1.99 3.35 -1.69
N ILE A 47 -0.83 2.89 -2.16
CA ILE A 47 0.20 2.29 -1.31
C ILE A 47 1.46 3.18 -1.16
N ASP A 48 2.00 3.28 0.06
CA ASP A 48 3.24 3.97 0.44
C ASP A 48 4.19 2.95 1.09
N SER A 49 5.39 2.77 0.53
CA SER A 49 6.43 1.91 1.12
C SER A 49 7.07 2.49 2.37
N GLY A 50 6.72 3.72 2.74
CA GLY A 50 7.22 4.41 3.93
C GLY A 50 8.64 4.96 3.78
N SER A 51 9.29 4.73 2.64
CA SER A 51 10.65 5.20 2.37
C SER A 51 10.74 6.73 2.42
N ARG A 52 11.81 7.22 3.05
CA ARG A 52 12.16 8.64 3.16
C ARG A 52 13.58 8.94 2.67
N SER A 53 14.15 8.04 1.86
CA SER A 53 15.37 8.35 1.10
C SER A 53 15.10 8.09 -0.38
N LEU A 54 15.62 8.95 -1.26
CA LEU A 54 15.44 8.84 -2.70
C LEU A 54 15.85 7.45 -3.22
N ARG A 55 17.00 6.93 -2.76
CA ARG A 55 17.52 5.62 -3.18
C ARG A 55 16.56 4.50 -2.84
N GLN A 56 16.14 4.40 -1.57
CA GLN A 56 15.23 3.34 -1.14
C GLN A 56 13.86 3.49 -1.81
N ALA A 57 13.36 4.72 -1.97
CA ALA A 57 12.10 4.97 -2.66
C ALA A 57 12.16 4.48 -4.11
N PHE A 58 13.28 4.70 -4.81
CA PHE A 58 13.47 4.19 -6.16
C PHE A 58 13.49 2.65 -6.20
N GLU A 59 14.28 2.01 -5.33
CA GLU A 59 14.37 0.55 -5.23
C GLU A 59 13.00 -0.08 -4.93
N ASP A 60 12.25 0.47 -3.97
CA ASP A 60 10.91 0.01 -3.61
C ASP A 60 9.93 0.11 -4.78
N GLN A 61 9.91 1.23 -5.50
CA GLN A 61 8.99 1.44 -6.63
C GLN A 61 9.27 0.47 -7.78
N VAL A 62 10.55 0.17 -8.05
CA VAL A 62 10.93 -0.85 -9.04
C VAL A 62 10.40 -2.22 -8.62
N ILE A 63 10.58 -2.62 -7.36
CA ILE A 63 10.10 -3.90 -6.83
C ILE A 63 8.58 -3.99 -6.93
N ILE A 64 7.86 -2.97 -6.43
CA ILE A 64 6.40 -2.89 -6.42
C ILE A 64 5.85 -3.06 -7.84
N ARG A 65 6.36 -2.26 -8.79
CA ARG A 65 5.84 -2.27 -10.17
C ARG A 65 6.18 -3.56 -10.90
N SER A 66 7.40 -4.08 -10.73
CA SER A 66 7.83 -5.34 -11.35
C SER A 66 7.02 -6.52 -10.82
N ALA A 67 6.81 -6.61 -9.50
CA ALA A 67 6.01 -7.66 -8.89
C ALA A 67 4.55 -7.63 -9.37
N ALA A 68 3.94 -6.43 -9.42
CA ALA A 68 2.57 -6.25 -9.87
C ALA A 68 2.37 -6.67 -11.34
N LEU A 69 3.29 -6.28 -12.23
CA LEU A 69 3.14 -6.53 -13.68
C LEU A 69 3.65 -7.91 -14.11
N ALA A 70 4.90 -8.24 -13.76
CA ALA A 70 5.56 -9.44 -14.26
C ALA A 70 5.12 -10.70 -13.51
N LYS A 71 4.97 -10.60 -12.18
CA LYS A 71 4.56 -11.74 -11.33
C LYS A 71 3.06 -11.78 -11.07
N LYS A 72 2.30 -10.78 -11.56
CA LYS A 72 0.86 -10.61 -11.27
C LYS A 72 0.56 -10.63 -9.77
N PHE A 73 1.50 -10.12 -8.96
CA PHE A 73 1.39 -10.14 -7.51
C PHE A 73 0.39 -9.08 -7.04
N ARG A 74 -0.85 -9.51 -6.83
CA ARG A 74 -2.00 -8.62 -6.55
C ARG A 74 -1.85 -7.72 -5.32
N PRO A 75 -1.21 -8.12 -4.20
CA PRO A 75 -1.09 -7.24 -3.03
C PRO A 75 -0.37 -5.91 -3.31
N LEU A 76 0.55 -5.90 -4.29
CA LEU A 76 1.26 -4.67 -4.72
C LEU A 76 0.66 -4.04 -5.98
N GLY A 77 -0.52 -4.50 -6.41
CA GLY A 77 -1.18 -4.11 -7.67
C GLY A 77 -1.90 -2.77 -7.65
N PHE A 78 -1.57 -1.87 -6.72
CA PHE A 78 -2.26 -0.60 -6.50
C PHE A 78 -1.39 0.60 -6.91
N PRO A 79 -2.00 1.76 -7.19
CA PRO A 79 -1.25 3.00 -7.38
C PRO A 79 -0.39 3.33 -6.17
N THR A 80 0.78 3.94 -6.38
CA THR A 80 1.71 4.33 -5.31
C THR A 80 1.65 5.82 -5.03
N ILE A 81 1.88 6.21 -3.78
CA ILE A 81 2.12 7.58 -3.37
C ILE A 81 3.54 7.69 -2.78
N VAL A 82 4.28 8.72 -3.16
CA VAL A 82 5.70 8.89 -2.78
C VAL A 82 5.94 10.31 -2.31
N PHE A 83 6.70 10.46 -1.24
CA PHE A 83 7.15 11.74 -0.68
C PHE A 83 8.69 11.77 -0.68
N PRO A 84 9.32 12.22 -1.79
CA PRO A 84 10.78 12.24 -1.87
C PRO A 84 11.36 13.35 -0.99
N CYS A 85 12.39 13.02 -0.23
CA CYS A 85 13.22 13.93 0.57
C CYS A 85 14.70 13.57 0.42
#